data_AF-A0A7W1VTZ1-F1
#
_entry.id   AF-A0A7W1VTZ1-F1
#
_cell.length_a   1.000
_cell.length_b   1.000
_cell.length_c   1.000
_cell.angle_alpha   90.00
_cell.angle_beta   90.00
_cell.angle_gamma   90.00
#
_symmetry.space_group_name_H-M   'P 1'
#
loop_
_entity.id
_entity.type
_entity.pdbx_description
1 polymer ?
#
loop_
_entity_poly.entity_id
_entity_poly.type
_entity_poly.pdbx_seq_one_letter_code
_entity_poly.pdbx_strand_id
1 'polypeptide(L)'
;MANDKNYVSIWFWLLAMIVMALPCINVVMILIWAFSGENESRKNYFRALIIMFLFWAVIWMILMAVGVAPAILKQIQESTTKV
;
A
#
# COMPACT_ATOMS: atom_id res chain seq x y z
N MET A 1 10.99 -18.30 -32.80
CA MET A 1 10.21 -17.13 -32.35
C MET A 1 9.12 -17.65 -31.42
N ALA A 2 9.41 -17.77 -30.12
CA ALA A 2 8.39 -18.19 -29.17
C ALA A 2 7.37 -17.06 -29.07
N ASN A 3 6.09 -17.39 -29.10
CA ASN A 3 4.97 -16.47 -29.00
C ASN A 3 4.95 -15.89 -27.57
N ASP A 4 5.78 -14.88 -27.33
CA ASP A 4 6.09 -14.27 -26.03
C ASP A 4 5.00 -13.28 -25.61
N LYS A 5 3.77 -13.79 -25.59
CA LYS A 5 2.59 -13.01 -25.28
C LYS A 5 2.21 -13.24 -23.81
N ASN A 6 3.00 -12.65 -22.91
CA ASN A 6 2.72 -12.54 -21.48
C ASN A 6 1.59 -11.52 -21.18
N TYR A 7 0.46 -11.62 -21.89
CA TYR A 7 -0.72 -10.81 -21.59
C TYR A 7 -1.52 -11.42 -20.45
N VAL A 8 -1.99 -10.55 -19.57
CA VAL A 8 -2.95 -10.93 -18.53
C VAL A 8 -4.35 -10.86 -19.14
N SER A 9 -5.12 -11.95 -19.01
CA SER A 9 -6.49 -12.00 -19.53
C SER A 9 -7.38 -10.91 -18.93
N ILE A 10 -8.30 -10.36 -19.72
CA ILE A 10 -9.30 -9.39 -19.26
C ILE A 10 -10.14 -9.94 -18.10
N TRP A 11 -10.43 -11.25 -18.12
CA TRP A 11 -11.19 -11.93 -17.08
C TRP A 11 -10.47 -11.92 -15.73
N PHE A 12 -9.14 -12.01 -15.77
CA PHE A 12 -8.35 -11.86 -14.54
C PHE A 12 -8.48 -10.45 -13.98
N TRP A 13 -8.40 -9.41 -14.84
CA TRP A 13 -8.53 -8.03 -14.38
C TRP A 13 -9.92 -7.73 -13.82
N LEU A 14 -10.98 -8.24 -14.45
CA LEU A 14 -12.34 -8.14 -13.92
C LEU A 14 -12.45 -8.80 -12.53
N LEU A 15 -11.91 -10.01 -12.37
CA LEU A 15 -11.88 -10.69 -11.08
C LEU A 15 -11.04 -9.91 -10.07
N ALA A 16 -9.88 -9.37 -10.48
CA ALA A 16 -9.02 -8.57 -9.63
C ALA A 16 -9.74 -7.35 -9.09
N MET A 17 -10.49 -6.62 -9.92
CA MET A 17 -11.26 -5.45 -9.48
C MET A 17 -12.36 -5.82 -8.47
N ILE A 18 -13.05 -6.95 -8.68
CA ILE A 18 -14.07 -7.45 -7.73
C ILE A 18 -13.44 -7.84 -6.39
N VAL A 19 -12.31 -8.57 -6.43
CA VAL A 19 -11.58 -8.99 -5.22
C VAL A 19 -11.03 -7.77 -4.46
N MET A 20 -10.51 -6.77 -5.18
CA MET A 20 -9.98 -5.55 -4.58
C MET A 20 -11.06 -4.68 -3.94
N ALA A 21 -12.33 -4.82 -4.35
CA ALA A 21 -13.44 -4.14 -3.69
C ALA A 21 -13.73 -4.68 -2.27
N LEU A 22 -13.29 -5.90 -1.95
CA LEU A 22 -13.51 -6.53 -0.65
C LEU A 22 -12.37 -6.17 0.32
N PRO A 23 -12.62 -5.47 1.44
CA PRO A 23 -11.57 -4.87 2.25
C PRO A 23 -10.59 -5.88 2.86
N CYS A 24 -11.09 -6.96 3.47
CA CYS A 24 -10.22 -7.96 4.11
C CYS A 24 -9.47 -8.84 3.10
N ILE A 25 -10.14 -9.19 2.00
CA ILE A 25 -9.62 -10.12 0.99
C ILE A 25 -8.61 -9.40 0.09
N ASN A 26 -8.83 -8.11 -0.21
CA ASN A 26 -7.95 -7.30 -1.04
C ASN A 26 -6.49 -7.36 -0.57
N VAL A 27 -6.25 -7.12 0.72
CA VAL A 27 -4.89 -7.10 1.28
C VAL A 27 -4.17 -8.46 1.10
N VAL A 28 -4.86 -9.56 1.43
CA VAL A 28 -4.29 -10.91 1.30
C VAL A 28 -4.02 -11.24 -0.17
N MET A 29 -4.95 -10.90 -1.06
CA MET A 29 -4.84 -11.21 -2.49
C MET A 29 -3.75 -10.39 -3.19
N ILE A 30 -3.51 -9.14 -2.78
CA ILE A 30 -2.37 -8.34 -3.26
C ILE A 30 -1.05 -9.07 -2.97
N LEU A 31 -0.87 -9.59 -1.76
CA LEU A 31 0.35 -10.32 -1.38
C LEU A 31 0.50 -11.61 -2.20
N ILE A 32 -0.56 -12.40 -2.29
CA ILE A 32 -0.55 -13.65 -3.06
C ILE A 32 -0.18 -13.38 -4.52
N TRP A 33 -0.82 -12.39 -5.16
CA TRP A 33 -0.53 -12.09 -6.57
C TRP A 33 0.82 -11.40 -6.80
N ALA A 34 1.35 -10.66 -5.83
CA ALA A 34 2.68 -10.07 -5.90
C ALA A 34 3.82 -11.12 -5.89
N PHE A 35 3.64 -12.23 -5.17
CA PHE A 35 4.68 -13.25 -5.00
C PHE A 35 4.43 -14.52 -5.83
N SER A 36 3.18 -14.98 -5.92
CA SER A 36 2.80 -16.27 -6.52
C SER A 36 2.25 -16.17 -7.95
N GLY A 37 2.20 -15.00 -8.57
CA GLY A 37 1.75 -14.87 -9.96
C GLY A 37 2.66 -15.58 -10.96
N GLU A 38 2.08 -16.28 -11.94
CA GLU A 38 2.81 -16.86 -13.08
C GLU A 38 3.33 -15.81 -14.09
N ASN A 39 2.52 -14.80 -14.41
CA ASN A 39 2.91 -13.70 -15.32
C ASN A 39 3.72 -12.62 -14.60
N GLU A 40 4.91 -12.28 -15.10
CA GLU A 40 5.77 -11.26 -14.47
C GLU A 40 5.13 -9.87 -14.44
N SER A 41 4.51 -9.43 -15.54
CA SER A 41 3.81 -8.14 -15.61
C SER A 41 2.69 -8.02 -14.58
N ARG A 42 1.97 -9.12 -14.30
CA ARG A 42 0.94 -9.19 -13.25
C ARG A 42 1.56 -9.02 -11.87
N LYS A 43 2.65 -9.74 -11.58
CA LYS A 43 3.35 -9.63 -10.28
C LYS A 43 3.86 -8.22 -10.05
N ASN A 44 4.45 -7.61 -11.09
CA ASN A 44 5.00 -6.27 -11.01
C ASN A 44 3.93 -5.22 -10.70
N TYR A 45 2.71 -5.36 -11.23
CA TYR A 45 1.59 -4.51 -10.84
C TYR A 45 1.29 -4.58 -9.34
N PHE A 46 1.13 -5.78 -8.76
CA PHE A 46 0.83 -5.92 -7.33
C PHE A 46 2.01 -5.54 -6.43
N ARG A 47 3.25 -5.78 -6.86
CA ARG A 47 4.44 -5.26 -6.18
C ARG A 47 4.47 -3.73 -6.19
N ALA A 48 4.11 -3.08 -7.29
CA ALA A 48 4.01 -1.63 -7.37
C ALA A 48 2.95 -1.08 -6.41
N LEU A 49 1.82 -1.76 -6.24
CA LEU A 49 0.82 -1.38 -5.23
C LEU A 49 1.36 -1.44 -3.81
N ILE A 50 2.15 -2.47 -3.47
CA ILE A 50 2.80 -2.57 -2.16
C ILE A 50 3.80 -1.42 -1.95
N ILE A 51 4.62 -1.14 -2.95
CA ILE A 51 5.60 -0.04 -2.89
C ILE A 51 4.87 1.30 -2.73
N MET A 52 3.79 1.53 -3.49
CA MET A 52 2.99 2.75 -3.41
C MET A 52 2.33 2.89 -2.03
N PHE A 53 1.81 1.81 -1.46
CA PHE A 53 1.27 1.80 -0.10
C PHE A 53 2.34 2.19 0.93
N LEU A 54 3.53 1.60 0.86
CA LEU A 54 4.64 1.92 1.76
C LEU A 54 5.10 3.38 1.61
N PHE A 55 5.16 3.87 0.38
CA PHE A 55 5.51 5.26 0.09
C PHE A 55 4.53 6.23 0.76
N TRP A 56 3.21 6.01 0.58
CA TRP A 56 2.20 6.82 1.23
C TRP A 56 2.21 6.69 2.76
N ALA A 57 2.45 5.48 3.29
CA ALA A 57 2.56 5.26 4.72
C ALA A 57 3.69 6.10 5.32
N VAL A 58 4.87 6.15 4.67
CA VAL A 58 6.00 6.96 5.12
C VAL A 58 5.65 8.46 5.10
N ILE A 59 5.01 8.95 4.03
CA ILE A 59 4.57 10.36 3.95
C ILE A 59 3.61 10.68 5.10
N TRP A 60 2.61 9.84 5.34
CA TRP A 60 1.65 10.04 6.44
C TRP A 60 2.31 10.03 7.82
N MET A 61 3.29 9.15 8.04
CA MET A 61 4.07 9.11 9.28
C MET A 61 4.82 10.43 9.51
N ILE A 62 5.43 11.00 8.47
CA ILE A 62 6.14 12.29 8.57
C ILE A 62 5.13 13.43 8.84
N LEU A 63 4.00 13.46 8.15
CA LEU A 63 2.97 14.49 8.35
C LEU A 63 2.39 14.44 9.76
N MET A 64 2.12 13.25 10.30
CA MET A 64 1.68 13.09 11.69
C MET A 64 2.77 13.53 12.66
N ALA A 65 4.03 13.16 12.44
CA ALA A 65 5.12 13.60 13.29
C ALA A 65 5.23 15.13 13.33
N VAL A 66 5.19 15.81 12.17
CA VAL A 66 5.27 17.27 12.08
C VAL A 66 4.01 17.96 12.64
N GLY A 67 2.82 17.38 12.43
CA GLY A 67 1.56 17.98 12.89
C GLY A 67 1.26 17.75 14.38
N VAL A 68 1.62 16.58 14.92
CA VAL A 68 1.34 16.20 16.32
C VAL A 68 2.47 16.62 17.26
N ALA A 69 3.74 16.60 16.82
CA ALA A 69 4.87 17.05 17.65
C ALA A 69 4.69 18.44 18.28
N PRO A 70 4.28 19.51 17.57
CA PRO A 70 4.12 20.83 18.19
C PRO A 70 3.00 20.85 19.24
N ALA A 71 1.94 20.05 19.07
CA ALA A 71 0.89 19.93 20.07
C ALA A 71 1.41 19.22 21.35
N ILE A 72 2.18 18.14 21.19
CA ILE A 72 2.81 17.43 22.31
C ILE A 72 3.82 18.35 23.03
N LEU A 73 4.66 19.07 22.29
CA LEU A 73 5.65 19.99 22.87
C LEU A 73 5.00 21.11 23.68
N LYS A 74 3.90 21.69 23.19
CA LYS A 74 3.13 22.70 23.94
C LYS A 74 2.58 22.13 25.25
N GLN A 75 1.99 20.93 25.22
CA GLN A 75 1.48 20.27 26.43
C GLN A 75 2.58 19.99 27.46
N ILE A 76 3.79 19.60 27.01
CA ILE A 76 4.94 19.37 27.89
C ILE A 76 5.40 20.68 28.54
N GLN A 77 5.49 21.78 27.78
CA GLN A 77 5.88 23.08 28.32
C GLN A 77 4.86 23.61 29.35
N GLU A 78 3.57 23.51 29.04
CA GLU A 78 2.50 23.89 29.98
C GLU A 78 2.55 23.10 31.29
N SER A 79 2.87 21.81 31.22
CA SER A 79 3.04 20.96 32.40
C SER A 79 4.31 21.29 33.20
N THR A 80 5.38 21.72 32.52
CA THR A 80 6.66 22.09 33.15
C THR A 80 6.63 23.48 33.77
N THR A 81 5.79 24.39 33.27
CA THR A 81 5.71 25.78 33.78
C THR A 81 4.76 25.91 34.97
N LYS A 82 3.91 24.91 35.23
CA LYS A 82 2.94 24.87 36.33
C LYS A 82 3.45 24.22 37.62
N VAL A 83 4.72 23.79 37.66
CA VAL A 83 5.40 23.26 38.86
C VAL A 83 6.35 24.29 39.46
#